data_AF-A0A523FQR0-F1
#
_entry.id   AF-A0A523FQR0-F1
#
_cell.length_a   1.000
_cell.length_b   1.000
_cell.length_c   1.000
_cell.angle_alpha   90.00
_cell.angle_beta   90.00
_cell.angle_gamma   90.00
#
_symmetry.space_group_name_H-M   'P 1'
#
loop_
_entity.id
_entity.type
_entity.pdbx_description
1 polymer ?
#
loop_
_entity_poly.entity_id
_entity_poly.type
_entity_poly.pdbx_seq_one_letter_code
_entity_poly.pdbx_strand_id
1 'polypeptide(L)'
;MKLETLMPLGKVDPGLRSPDQSLDLGAIAETARLLEDIGYAGLITEETKDDPFVIMALAAAATSALHLGTGVAIAPPRSPTVMAQSAWTIQKLSQGRFTLGLGTQVRGHITRRYGMDWHAPGPWMRDYVGAIRAVWNCWQNGSRLAFESEHFNLNLMVPLFDAGPIDHPDIPIHLAAVKPVMSRMAGEVADGLRPHPVCTPSYITEVMLPAVREGAAKAGRDLGSFDLCMKPLVASARNEAELAPKTEDARARIAFYASTPAYADAFAHLGLQDLTAGARQLSKAQDWDALPALVSDDVLHQFAIIGTYDTIGKAVADRWAGIVTHAEFSIAVKDDADREILRQIAADIQAQDESIARQTIISGQTITLEKT
;
A
#
# COMPACT_ATOMS: atom_id res chain seq x y z
N MET A 1 5.86 6.60 14.25
CA MET A 1 5.23 6.17 12.99
C MET A 1 6.32 5.51 12.18
N LYS A 2 6.07 4.30 11.69
CA LYS A 2 7.07 3.58 10.90
C LYS A 2 7.15 4.16 9.50
N LEU A 3 8.36 4.20 8.94
CA LEU A 3 8.57 4.69 7.59
C LEU A 3 8.88 3.53 6.64
N GLU A 4 8.05 3.41 5.62
CA GLU A 4 8.25 2.49 4.51
C GLU A 4 8.61 3.27 3.25
N THR A 5 9.03 2.59 2.19
CA THR A 5 9.12 3.22 0.88
C THR A 5 8.96 2.24 -0.28
N LEU A 6 8.64 2.78 -1.45
CA LEU A 6 8.57 2.06 -2.71
C LEU A 6 9.81 2.29 -3.56
N MET A 7 10.12 1.33 -4.42
CA MET A 7 11.12 1.50 -5.47
C MET A 7 10.50 1.99 -6.79
N PRO A 8 11.26 2.74 -7.60
CA PRO A 8 12.58 3.33 -7.30
C PRO A 8 12.48 4.45 -6.25
N LEU A 9 13.58 4.74 -5.53
CA LEU A 9 13.59 5.81 -4.53
C LEU A 9 13.31 7.18 -5.16
N GLY A 10 12.53 8.00 -4.46
CA GLY A 10 12.12 9.30 -4.97
C GLY A 10 11.19 9.23 -6.17
N LYS A 11 10.54 8.08 -6.39
CA LYS A 11 9.46 7.93 -7.36
C LYS A 11 8.43 9.03 -7.11
N VAL A 12 8.47 10.04 -7.96
CA VAL A 12 7.40 11.00 -8.12
C VAL A 12 6.33 10.37 -8.99
N ASP A 13 5.06 10.59 -8.62
CA ASP A 13 3.95 10.18 -9.47
C ASP A 13 4.08 10.88 -10.82
N PRO A 14 4.20 10.16 -11.96
CA PRO A 14 4.52 10.76 -13.26
C PRO A 14 3.32 11.51 -13.90
N GLY A 15 2.42 12.09 -13.09
CA GLY A 15 1.21 12.76 -13.55
C GLY A 15 0.33 11.85 -14.40
N LEU A 16 0.18 12.14 -15.69
CA LEU A 16 -0.58 11.33 -16.64
C LEU A 16 0.29 10.37 -17.48
N ARG A 17 1.61 10.38 -17.28
CA ARG A 17 2.59 9.70 -18.14
C ARG A 17 3.15 8.43 -17.48
N SER A 18 3.82 7.62 -18.28
CA SER A 18 4.71 6.58 -17.73
C SER A 18 5.98 7.24 -17.19
N PRO A 19 6.60 6.69 -16.12
CA PRO A 19 7.89 7.19 -15.66
C PRO A 19 8.95 6.98 -16.75
N ASP A 20 9.85 7.96 -16.90
CA ASP A 20 10.87 7.99 -17.95
C ASP A 20 11.93 6.88 -17.81
N GLN A 21 12.10 6.33 -16.60
CA GLN A 21 13.08 5.28 -16.30
C GLN A 21 12.40 4.01 -15.78
N SER A 22 12.86 2.86 -16.28
CA SER A 22 12.52 1.55 -15.72
C SER A 22 13.23 1.33 -14.39
N LEU A 23 12.66 0.48 -13.53
CA LEU A 23 13.33 0.03 -12.33
C LEU A 23 14.58 -0.78 -12.71
N ASP A 24 15.75 -0.40 -12.16
CA ASP A 24 16.97 -1.19 -12.31
C ASP A 24 16.98 -2.35 -11.31
N LEU A 25 16.75 -3.56 -11.82
CA LEU A 25 16.74 -4.77 -10.99
C LEU A 25 18.13 -5.09 -10.40
N GLY A 26 19.22 -4.62 -11.01
CA GLY A 26 20.57 -4.78 -10.47
C GLY A 26 20.82 -3.95 -9.22
N ALA A 27 20.13 -2.82 -9.09
CA ALA A 27 20.29 -1.87 -7.97
C ALA A 27 19.45 -2.23 -6.73
N ILE A 28 18.58 -3.25 -6.78
CA ILE A 28 17.65 -3.59 -5.69
C ILE A 28 18.39 -3.92 -4.40
N ALA A 29 19.45 -4.74 -4.48
CA ALA A 29 20.22 -5.15 -3.31
C ALA A 29 20.92 -3.97 -2.62
N GLU A 30 21.47 -3.04 -3.42
CA GLU A 30 22.13 -1.84 -2.91
C GLU A 30 21.12 -0.86 -2.29
N THR A 31 20.00 -0.65 -2.99
CA THR A 31 18.90 0.20 -2.49
C THR A 31 18.35 -0.32 -1.17
N ALA A 32 18.15 -1.63 -1.04
CA ALA A 32 17.67 -2.24 0.19
C ALA A 32 18.66 -2.05 1.35
N ARG A 33 19.97 -2.23 1.11
CA ARG A 33 21.01 -1.95 2.13
C ARG A 33 21.06 -0.49 2.54
N LEU A 34 20.91 0.43 1.58
CA LEU A 34 20.85 1.86 1.85
C LEU A 34 19.67 2.21 2.78
N LEU A 35 18.48 1.67 2.51
CA LEU A 35 17.30 1.90 3.34
C LEU A 35 17.47 1.32 4.75
N GLU A 36 18.02 0.10 4.86
CA GLU A 36 18.34 -0.53 6.15
C GLU A 36 19.33 0.34 6.96
N ASP A 37 20.38 0.86 6.33
CA ASP A 37 21.37 1.75 6.95
C ASP A 37 20.77 3.09 7.40
N ILE A 38 19.85 3.66 6.62
CA ILE A 38 19.15 4.89 7.00
C ILE A 38 18.20 4.64 8.18
N GLY A 39 17.75 3.40 8.39
CA GLY A 39 16.85 3.02 9.47
C GLY A 39 15.37 3.02 9.07
N TYR A 40 15.08 2.80 7.78
CA TYR A 40 13.72 2.56 7.30
C TYR A 40 13.13 1.31 7.96
N ALA A 41 11.83 1.36 8.27
CA ALA A 41 11.13 0.21 8.79
C ALA A 41 10.87 -0.85 7.70
N GLY A 42 10.60 -0.43 6.46
CA GLY A 42 10.34 -1.38 5.39
C GLY A 42 10.50 -0.89 3.95
N LEU A 43 10.67 -1.84 3.06
CA LEU A 43 10.73 -1.68 1.61
C LEU A 43 9.58 -2.43 0.95
N ILE A 44 8.81 -1.69 0.17
CA ILE A 44 7.59 -2.15 -0.48
C ILE A 44 7.80 -2.19 -2.00
N THR A 45 7.10 -3.10 -2.68
CA THR A 45 7.01 -3.12 -4.14
C THR A 45 5.57 -3.29 -4.62
N GLU A 46 5.25 -2.66 -5.76
CA GLU A 46 3.94 -2.73 -6.41
C GLU A 46 4.00 -3.66 -7.63
N GLU A 47 3.00 -4.53 -7.78
CA GLU A 47 2.87 -5.31 -9.00
C GLU A 47 2.26 -4.47 -10.13
N THR A 48 3.13 -3.86 -10.93
CA THR A 48 2.74 -3.04 -12.08
C THR A 48 3.36 -3.56 -13.37
N LYS A 49 4.69 -3.56 -13.44
CA LYS A 49 5.50 -3.96 -14.60
C LYS A 49 6.32 -5.21 -14.33
N ASP A 50 6.84 -5.34 -13.12
CA ASP A 50 7.78 -6.39 -12.71
C ASP A 50 7.13 -7.35 -11.69
N ASP A 51 7.70 -8.55 -11.55
CA ASP A 51 7.25 -9.50 -10.54
C ASP A 51 7.68 -9.04 -9.13
N PRO A 52 6.73 -8.77 -8.23
CA PRO A 52 7.04 -8.23 -6.92
C PRO A 52 7.83 -9.22 -6.03
N PHE A 53 7.63 -10.53 -6.19
CA PHE A 53 8.29 -11.53 -5.36
C PHE A 53 9.76 -11.70 -5.72
N VAL A 54 10.12 -11.56 -7.01
CA VAL A 54 11.52 -11.54 -7.44
C VAL A 54 12.25 -10.34 -6.82
N ILE A 55 11.63 -9.16 -6.86
CA ILE A 55 12.17 -7.94 -6.26
C ILE A 55 12.37 -8.14 -4.74
N MET A 56 11.38 -8.69 -4.04
CA MET A 56 11.48 -8.95 -2.61
C MET A 56 12.52 -10.03 -2.27
N ALA A 57 12.74 -11.02 -3.14
CA ALA A 57 13.80 -12.00 -2.94
C ALA A 57 15.20 -11.36 -2.99
N LEU A 58 15.43 -10.46 -3.96
CA LEU A 58 16.69 -9.73 -4.08
C LEU A 58 16.95 -8.84 -2.86
N ALA A 59 15.91 -8.15 -2.35
CA ALA A 59 16.00 -7.33 -1.15
C ALA A 59 16.23 -8.18 0.11
N ALA A 60 15.53 -9.32 0.25
CA ALA A 60 15.68 -10.24 1.38
C ALA A 60 17.08 -10.80 1.51
N ALA A 61 17.70 -11.19 0.40
CA ALA A 61 19.07 -11.69 0.37
C ALA A 61 20.12 -10.61 0.71
N ALA A 62 19.77 -9.33 0.59
CA ALA A 62 20.68 -8.20 0.76
C ALA A 62 20.62 -7.53 2.14
N THR A 63 19.63 -7.88 2.96
CA THR A 63 19.27 -7.17 4.21
C THR A 63 19.04 -8.15 5.34
N SER A 64 19.05 -7.67 6.59
CA SER A 64 18.95 -8.51 7.80
C SER A 64 17.86 -8.09 8.78
N ALA A 65 17.41 -6.83 8.72
CA ALA A 65 16.45 -6.22 9.62
C ALA A 65 15.30 -5.49 8.89
N LEU A 66 15.54 -5.01 7.66
CA LEU A 66 14.56 -4.26 6.87
C LEU A 66 13.31 -5.12 6.58
N HIS A 67 12.14 -4.61 6.92
CA HIS A 67 10.88 -5.30 6.58
C HIS A 67 10.64 -5.23 5.06
N LEU A 68 10.03 -6.26 4.49
CA LEU A 68 9.79 -6.39 3.07
C LEU A 68 8.33 -6.64 2.82
N GLY A 69 7.77 -6.06 1.76
CA GLY A 69 6.37 -6.31 1.47
C GLY A 69 5.92 -5.98 0.07
N THR A 70 4.76 -6.52 -0.27
CA THR A 70 4.04 -6.12 -1.47
C THR A 70 2.99 -5.07 -1.10
N GLY A 71 2.90 -4.00 -1.87
CA GLY A 71 1.94 -2.91 -1.68
C GLY A 71 1.27 -2.49 -2.99
N VAL A 72 0.74 -3.39 -3.82
CA VAL A 72 0.33 -4.77 -3.52
C VAL A 72 0.62 -5.74 -4.68
N ALA A 73 0.65 -7.04 -4.38
CA ALA A 73 0.55 -8.10 -5.38
C ALA A 73 -0.91 -8.31 -5.79
N ILE A 74 -1.15 -8.65 -7.05
CA ILE A 74 -2.50 -8.84 -7.58
C ILE A 74 -2.95 -10.28 -7.32
N ALA A 75 -4.01 -10.43 -6.52
CA ALA A 75 -4.50 -11.73 -6.05
C ALA A 75 -5.21 -12.55 -7.14
N PRO A 76 -6.24 -12.03 -7.86
CA PRO A 76 -7.00 -12.83 -8.82
C PRO A 76 -6.18 -13.60 -9.88
N PRO A 77 -5.11 -13.04 -10.50
CA PRO A 77 -4.34 -13.74 -11.53
C PRO A 77 -3.47 -14.90 -11.06
N ARG A 78 -3.42 -15.18 -9.75
CA ARG A 78 -2.65 -16.31 -9.20
C ARG A 78 -3.56 -17.21 -8.38
N SER A 79 -3.41 -18.52 -8.56
CA SER A 79 -3.97 -19.50 -7.61
C SER A 79 -3.52 -19.16 -6.18
N PRO A 80 -4.39 -19.32 -5.15
CA PRO A 80 -4.01 -19.09 -3.76
C PRO A 80 -2.83 -19.97 -3.33
N THR A 81 -2.68 -21.19 -3.86
CA THR A 81 -1.52 -22.04 -3.56
C THR A 81 -0.22 -21.47 -4.13
N VAL A 82 -0.25 -20.91 -5.35
CA VAL A 82 0.92 -20.26 -5.95
C VAL A 82 1.32 -19.02 -5.16
N MET A 83 0.32 -18.22 -4.73
CA MET A 83 0.56 -17.06 -3.88
C MET A 83 1.16 -17.47 -2.52
N ALA A 84 0.62 -18.53 -1.91
CA ALA A 84 1.12 -19.09 -0.66
C ALA A 84 2.58 -19.54 -0.80
N GLN A 85 2.95 -20.20 -1.90
CA GLN A 85 4.33 -20.65 -2.18
C GLN A 85 5.30 -19.48 -2.29
N SER A 86 4.95 -18.43 -3.05
CA SER A 86 5.80 -17.26 -3.21
C SER A 86 6.04 -16.58 -1.85
N ALA A 87 4.97 -16.29 -1.11
CA ALA A 87 5.08 -15.65 0.20
C ALA A 87 5.85 -16.49 1.23
N TRP A 88 5.62 -17.82 1.27
CA TRP A 88 6.36 -18.73 2.15
C TRP A 88 7.85 -18.74 1.83
N THR A 89 8.21 -18.71 0.54
CA THR A 89 9.61 -18.67 0.10
C THR A 89 10.29 -17.36 0.52
N ILE A 90 9.62 -16.22 0.34
CA ILE A 90 10.17 -14.94 0.78
C ILE A 90 10.25 -14.86 2.30
N GLN A 91 9.28 -15.41 3.04
CA GLN A 91 9.32 -15.45 4.50
C GLN A 91 10.51 -16.27 5.02
N LYS A 92 10.81 -17.42 4.39
CA LYS A 92 12.02 -18.20 4.67
C LYS A 92 13.29 -17.41 4.39
N LEU A 93 13.37 -16.79 3.21
CA LEU A 93 14.56 -16.05 2.80
C LEU A 93 14.82 -14.82 3.67
N SER A 94 13.76 -14.11 4.04
CA SER A 94 13.81 -12.90 4.84
C SER A 94 13.89 -13.17 6.34
N GLN A 95 13.76 -14.41 6.80
CA GLN A 95 13.76 -14.79 8.22
C GLN A 95 12.68 -14.04 9.01
N GLY A 96 11.45 -14.07 8.52
CA GLY A 96 10.30 -13.51 9.25
C GLY A 96 9.96 -12.06 8.94
N ARG A 97 10.64 -11.41 7.99
CA ARG A 97 10.50 -9.97 7.69
C ARG A 97 9.60 -9.68 6.49
N PHE A 98 8.67 -10.57 6.13
CA PHE A 98 7.82 -10.37 4.95
C PHE A 98 6.35 -10.15 5.29
N THR A 99 5.73 -9.13 4.67
CA THR A 99 4.28 -8.90 4.64
C THR A 99 3.73 -9.07 3.24
N LEU A 100 2.70 -9.90 3.10
CA LEU A 100 1.98 -10.10 1.85
C LEU A 100 0.83 -9.09 1.71
N GLY A 101 1.05 -7.98 1.02
CA GLY A 101 -0.06 -7.10 0.62
C GLY A 101 -0.72 -7.53 -0.68
N LEU A 102 -2.05 -7.63 -0.67
CA LEU A 102 -2.87 -8.13 -1.77
C LEU A 102 -3.86 -7.08 -2.27
N GLY A 103 -4.04 -7.02 -3.59
CA GLY A 103 -5.03 -6.20 -4.27
C GLY A 103 -5.88 -6.99 -5.24
N THR A 104 -7.12 -6.54 -5.43
CA THR A 104 -8.07 -7.20 -6.34
C THR A 104 -7.95 -6.71 -7.78
N GLN A 105 -7.32 -5.54 -7.96
CA GLN A 105 -7.30 -4.79 -9.22
C GLN A 105 -8.73 -4.43 -9.72
N VAL A 106 -8.86 -3.49 -10.66
CA VAL A 106 -10.16 -3.11 -11.22
C VAL A 106 -10.61 -4.10 -12.31
N ARG A 107 -11.94 -4.24 -12.46
CA ARG A 107 -12.58 -5.21 -13.38
C ARG A 107 -11.98 -5.24 -14.78
N GLY A 108 -11.72 -4.07 -15.37
CA GLY A 108 -11.19 -3.99 -16.74
C GLY A 108 -9.82 -4.65 -16.90
N HIS A 109 -8.95 -4.59 -15.89
CA HIS A 109 -7.67 -5.28 -15.94
C HIS A 109 -7.82 -6.78 -15.73
N ILE A 110 -8.67 -7.22 -14.80
CA ILE A 110 -8.94 -8.65 -14.59
C ILE A 110 -9.44 -9.30 -15.88
N THR A 111 -10.46 -8.71 -16.53
CA THR A 111 -11.05 -9.32 -17.72
C THR A 111 -10.23 -9.14 -18.99
N ARG A 112 -9.54 -8.00 -19.17
CA ARG A 112 -8.86 -7.68 -20.44
C ARG A 112 -7.36 -7.85 -20.41
N ARG A 113 -6.69 -7.52 -19.30
CA ARG A 113 -5.23 -7.65 -19.17
C ARG A 113 -4.84 -9.06 -18.75
N TYR A 114 -5.58 -9.65 -17.80
CA TYR A 114 -5.31 -11.00 -17.30
C TYR A 114 -6.18 -12.07 -17.98
N GLY A 115 -7.22 -11.69 -18.73
CA GLY A 115 -8.04 -12.62 -19.49
C GLY A 115 -8.90 -13.54 -18.62
N MET A 116 -9.29 -13.07 -17.42
CA MET A 116 -10.00 -13.88 -16.42
C MET A 116 -11.43 -13.42 -16.21
N ASP A 117 -12.25 -14.33 -15.70
CA ASP A 117 -13.56 -13.97 -15.17
C ASP A 117 -13.42 -13.05 -13.95
N TRP A 118 -14.37 -12.13 -13.83
CA TRP A 118 -14.41 -11.19 -12.72
C TRP A 118 -15.44 -11.63 -11.68
N HIS A 119 -15.01 -11.63 -10.42
CA HIS A 119 -15.83 -11.91 -9.26
C HIS A 119 -15.91 -10.69 -8.34
N ALA A 120 -16.94 -10.64 -7.49
CA ALA A 120 -17.08 -9.60 -6.49
C ALA A 120 -15.86 -9.61 -5.52
N PRO A 121 -15.10 -8.51 -5.40
CA PRO A 121 -13.83 -8.49 -4.68
C PRO A 121 -13.90 -8.92 -3.22
N GLY A 122 -14.93 -8.52 -2.48
CA GLY A 122 -15.05 -8.82 -1.04
C GLY A 122 -15.10 -10.32 -0.76
N PRO A 123 -16.16 -11.03 -1.19
CA PRO A 123 -16.26 -12.48 -1.00
C PRO A 123 -15.07 -13.24 -1.58
N TRP A 124 -14.61 -12.86 -2.78
CA TRP A 124 -13.44 -13.49 -3.39
C TRP A 124 -12.19 -13.38 -2.51
N MET A 125 -11.89 -12.20 -1.95
CA MET A 125 -10.72 -12.01 -1.10
C MET A 125 -10.84 -12.74 0.24
N ARG A 126 -12.04 -12.89 0.80
CA ARG A 126 -12.26 -13.74 1.99
C ARG A 126 -11.79 -15.16 1.74
N ASP A 127 -12.30 -15.75 0.66
CA ASP A 127 -12.02 -17.11 0.25
C ASP A 127 -10.54 -17.27 -0.10
N TYR A 128 -9.96 -16.30 -0.79
CA TYR A 128 -8.56 -16.29 -1.20
C TYR A 128 -7.61 -16.27 0.00
N VAL A 129 -7.85 -15.37 0.96
CA VAL A 129 -7.03 -15.29 2.19
C VAL A 129 -7.20 -16.54 3.03
N GLY A 130 -8.43 -17.07 3.16
CA GLY A 130 -8.69 -18.33 3.84
C GLY A 130 -7.92 -19.51 3.21
N ALA A 131 -7.93 -19.60 1.89
CA ALA A 131 -7.21 -20.62 1.14
C ALA A 131 -5.69 -20.54 1.35
N ILE A 132 -5.10 -19.34 1.29
CA ILE A 132 -3.67 -19.14 1.57
C ILE A 132 -3.31 -19.61 2.98
N ARG A 133 -4.07 -19.16 4.00
CA ARG A 133 -3.82 -19.54 5.40
C ARG A 133 -3.99 -21.04 5.63
N ALA A 134 -4.94 -21.69 4.96
CA ALA A 134 -5.11 -23.14 5.04
C ALA A 134 -3.90 -23.90 4.46
N VAL A 135 -3.32 -23.41 3.36
CA VAL A 135 -2.09 -23.97 2.79
C VAL A 135 -0.90 -23.81 3.74
N TRP A 136 -0.69 -22.61 4.30
CA TRP A 136 0.38 -22.38 5.28
C TRP A 136 0.20 -23.23 6.55
N ASN A 137 -1.02 -23.35 7.06
CA ASN A 137 -1.31 -24.21 8.21
C ASN A 137 -1.04 -25.69 7.91
N CYS A 138 -1.33 -26.15 6.68
CA CYS A 138 -0.98 -27.50 6.23
C CYS A 138 0.53 -27.71 6.29
N TRP A 139 1.33 -26.84 5.67
CA TRP A 139 2.79 -26.95 5.65
C TRP A 139 3.44 -26.82 7.03
N GLN A 140 2.96 -25.87 7.85
CA GLN A 140 3.55 -25.61 9.17
C GLN A 140 3.28 -26.74 10.15
N ASN A 141 2.06 -27.28 10.14
CA ASN A 141 1.60 -28.20 11.19
C ASN A 141 1.46 -29.66 10.72
N GLY A 142 1.76 -29.96 9.45
CA GLY A 142 1.54 -31.28 8.85
C GLY A 142 0.07 -31.71 8.84
N SER A 143 -0.86 -30.77 9.01
CA SER A 143 -2.29 -31.03 9.02
C SER A 143 -2.80 -31.35 7.62
N ARG A 144 -3.89 -32.12 7.51
CA ARG A 144 -4.53 -32.37 6.21
C ARG A 144 -5.03 -31.05 5.61
N LEU A 145 -4.62 -30.75 4.37
CA LEU A 145 -5.22 -29.65 3.61
C LEU A 145 -6.70 -29.97 3.33
N ALA A 146 -7.60 -29.16 3.90
CA ALA A 146 -9.03 -29.27 3.73
C ALA A 146 -9.66 -27.87 3.80
N PHE A 147 -9.65 -27.17 2.68
CA PHE A 147 -10.28 -25.86 2.52
C PHE A 147 -11.32 -25.91 1.40
N GLU A 148 -12.55 -25.54 1.72
CA GLU A 148 -13.65 -25.47 0.78
C GLU A 148 -14.39 -24.15 0.98
N SER A 149 -14.61 -23.44 -0.13
CA SER A 149 -15.36 -22.20 -0.19
C SER A 149 -16.10 -22.12 -1.53
N GLU A 150 -16.83 -21.02 -1.77
CA GLU A 150 -17.51 -20.81 -3.06
C GLU A 150 -16.54 -20.82 -4.25
N HIS A 151 -15.34 -20.28 -4.04
CA HIS A 151 -14.36 -20.07 -5.12
C HIS A 151 -13.24 -21.10 -5.16
N PHE A 152 -12.92 -21.78 -4.06
CA PHE A 152 -11.77 -22.69 -3.98
C PHE A 152 -12.10 -24.00 -3.26
N ASN A 153 -11.59 -25.11 -3.81
CA ASN A 153 -11.58 -26.41 -3.16
C ASN A 153 -10.15 -26.97 -3.17
N LEU A 154 -9.48 -26.88 -2.02
CA LEU A 154 -8.12 -27.35 -1.80
C LEU A 154 -8.14 -28.51 -0.81
N ASN A 155 -7.92 -29.74 -1.32
CA ASN A 155 -8.07 -30.96 -0.53
C ASN A 155 -6.95 -32.00 -0.75
N LEU A 156 -5.87 -31.60 -1.44
CA LEU A 156 -4.74 -32.47 -1.78
C LEU A 156 -3.41 -31.76 -1.46
N MET A 157 -2.62 -32.37 -0.58
CA MET A 157 -1.22 -32.02 -0.34
C MET A 157 -0.41 -33.30 -0.33
N VAL A 158 0.34 -33.54 -1.40
CA VAL A 158 1.24 -34.70 -1.50
C VAL A 158 2.56 -34.32 -0.81
N PRO A 159 3.21 -35.22 -0.03
CA PRO A 159 4.43 -34.89 0.71
C PRO A 159 5.56 -34.25 -0.10
N LEU A 160 5.66 -34.55 -1.40
CA LEU A 160 6.64 -33.92 -2.30
C LEU A 160 6.43 -32.42 -2.52
N PHE A 161 5.19 -31.94 -2.41
CA PHE A 161 4.79 -30.54 -2.63
C PHE A 161 4.52 -29.79 -1.31
N ASP A 162 4.78 -30.44 -0.18
CA ASP A 162 4.73 -29.82 1.14
C ASP A 162 6.05 -29.06 1.39
N ALA A 163 5.94 -27.74 1.63
CA ALA A 163 7.12 -26.90 1.85
C ALA A 163 7.75 -27.09 3.25
N GLY A 164 7.05 -27.81 4.13
CA GLY A 164 7.43 -28.04 5.52
C GLY A 164 7.36 -26.78 6.39
N PRO A 165 7.58 -26.96 7.71
CA PRO A 165 7.57 -25.86 8.65
C PRO A 165 8.73 -24.90 8.45
N ILE A 166 8.54 -23.66 8.90
CA ILE A 166 9.55 -22.60 8.91
C ILE A 166 9.59 -21.95 10.29
N ASP A 167 10.69 -21.27 10.61
CA ASP A 167 10.91 -20.67 11.93
C ASP A 167 9.95 -19.49 12.21
N HIS A 168 9.50 -18.81 11.16
CA HIS A 168 8.62 -17.63 11.26
C HIS A 168 7.36 -17.82 10.38
N PRO A 169 6.40 -18.67 10.77
CA PRO A 169 5.25 -19.03 9.93
C PRO A 169 4.16 -17.95 9.82
N ASP A 170 4.16 -17.00 10.75
CA ASP A 170 3.14 -15.96 10.82
C ASP A 170 3.45 -14.82 9.84
N ILE A 171 3.01 -14.99 8.59
CA ILE A 171 3.12 -13.98 7.52
C ILE A 171 1.90 -13.05 7.58
N PRO A 172 2.08 -11.74 7.86
CA PRO A 172 0.98 -10.79 7.84
C PRO A 172 0.42 -10.63 6.41
N ILE A 173 -0.91 -10.60 6.30
CA ILE A 173 -1.60 -10.30 5.03
C ILE A 173 -2.25 -8.93 5.12
N HIS A 174 -1.87 -8.00 4.26
CA HIS A 174 -2.51 -6.68 4.16
C HIS A 174 -3.42 -6.63 2.93
N LEU A 175 -4.55 -5.94 3.01
CA LEU A 175 -5.42 -5.72 1.84
C LEU A 175 -5.40 -4.27 1.37
N ALA A 176 -5.30 -4.06 0.06
CA ALA A 176 -5.58 -2.77 -0.54
C ALA A 176 -7.09 -2.49 -0.53
N ALA A 177 -7.48 -1.28 -0.12
CA ALA A 177 -8.87 -0.86 -0.14
C ALA A 177 -9.05 0.63 -0.43
N VAL A 178 -10.23 0.95 -0.93
CA VAL A 178 -10.77 2.32 -0.99
C VAL A 178 -12.16 2.31 -0.38
N LYS A 179 -13.05 1.47 -0.92
CA LYS A 179 -14.45 1.44 -0.54
C LYS A 179 -14.70 0.71 0.79
N PRO A 180 -15.76 1.08 1.55
CA PRO A 180 -16.13 0.45 2.82
C PRO A 180 -16.21 -1.07 2.77
N VAL A 181 -16.69 -1.66 1.66
CA VAL A 181 -16.82 -3.12 1.52
C VAL A 181 -15.47 -3.83 1.63
N MET A 182 -14.43 -3.29 0.99
CA MET A 182 -13.08 -3.88 1.08
C MET A 182 -12.40 -3.54 2.41
N SER A 183 -12.66 -2.37 2.98
CA SER A 183 -12.17 -2.02 4.33
C SER A 183 -12.76 -2.95 5.40
N ARG A 184 -14.06 -3.25 5.30
CA ARG A 184 -14.72 -4.27 6.13
C ARG A 184 -14.10 -5.64 5.94
N MET A 185 -13.85 -6.05 4.70
CA MET A 185 -13.18 -7.31 4.41
C MET A 185 -11.80 -7.39 5.06
N ALA A 186 -11.01 -6.32 5.03
CA ALA A 186 -9.72 -6.28 5.70
C ALA A 186 -9.84 -6.51 7.21
N GLY A 187 -10.81 -5.87 7.88
CA GLY A 187 -11.09 -6.14 9.29
C GLY A 187 -11.48 -7.59 9.56
N GLU A 188 -12.22 -8.23 8.64
CA GLU A 188 -12.65 -9.62 8.79
C GLU A 188 -11.51 -10.64 8.66
N VAL A 189 -10.55 -10.47 7.74
CA VAL A 189 -9.57 -11.53 7.39
C VAL A 189 -8.09 -11.14 7.35
N ALA A 190 -7.77 -9.85 7.35
CA ALA A 190 -6.43 -9.33 7.10
C ALA A 190 -5.77 -8.77 8.37
N ASP A 191 -4.45 -8.67 8.37
CA ASP A 191 -3.64 -8.13 9.47
C ASP A 191 -3.31 -6.64 9.25
N GLY A 192 -3.69 -6.09 8.10
CA GLY A 192 -3.54 -4.67 7.83
C GLY A 192 -4.31 -4.20 6.60
N LEU A 193 -4.32 -2.87 6.43
CA LEU A 193 -4.97 -2.17 5.34
C LEU A 193 -3.98 -1.23 4.65
N ARG A 194 -3.99 -1.23 3.32
CA ARG A 194 -3.25 -0.30 2.48
C ARG A 194 -4.21 0.60 1.69
N PRO A 195 -4.56 1.80 2.19
CA PRO A 195 -5.41 2.73 1.46
C PRO A 195 -4.75 3.27 0.19
N HIS A 196 -5.56 3.60 -0.82
CA HIS A 196 -5.08 4.29 -2.01
C HIS A 196 -4.77 5.77 -1.71
N PRO A 197 -3.83 6.45 -2.40
CA PRO A 197 -3.52 7.88 -2.24
C PRO A 197 -4.70 8.88 -2.24
N VAL A 198 -5.88 8.47 -2.70
CA VAL A 198 -7.11 9.31 -2.69
C VAL A 198 -7.83 9.29 -1.35
N CYS A 199 -7.47 8.37 -0.47
CA CYS A 199 -8.08 8.22 0.84
C CYS A 199 -7.46 9.25 1.79
N THR A 200 -8.10 10.41 1.92
CA THR A 200 -7.66 11.47 2.83
C THR A 200 -7.77 11.05 4.31
N PRO A 201 -7.10 11.78 5.23
CA PRO A 201 -7.26 11.58 6.67
C PRO A 201 -8.71 11.38 7.13
N SER A 202 -9.61 12.30 6.75
CA SER A 202 -11.03 12.24 7.13
C SER A 202 -11.74 11.02 6.53
N TYR A 203 -11.47 10.67 5.27
CA TYR A 203 -12.07 9.49 4.65
C TYR A 203 -11.63 8.20 5.35
N ILE A 204 -10.36 8.11 5.73
CA ILE A 204 -9.85 6.98 6.48
C ILE A 204 -10.53 6.87 7.85
N THR A 205 -10.58 7.97 8.62
CA THR A 205 -11.09 7.95 9.99
C THR A 205 -12.61 7.82 10.07
N GLU A 206 -13.34 8.44 9.14
CA GLU A 206 -14.81 8.52 9.19
C GLU A 206 -15.51 7.45 8.36
N VAL A 207 -14.82 6.85 7.38
CA VAL A 207 -15.43 5.87 6.47
C VAL A 207 -14.72 4.52 6.52
N MET A 208 -13.39 4.48 6.34
CA MET A 208 -12.68 3.21 6.19
C MET A 208 -12.50 2.48 7.52
N LEU A 209 -12.02 3.15 8.57
CA LEU A 209 -11.79 2.55 9.89
C LEU A 209 -13.08 2.07 10.57
N PRO A 210 -14.22 2.79 10.52
CA PRO A 210 -15.50 2.25 10.99
C PRO A 210 -15.88 0.95 10.29
N ALA A 211 -15.64 0.86 8.97
CA ALA A 211 -15.91 -0.36 8.23
C ALA A 211 -14.97 -1.51 8.63
N VAL A 212 -13.66 -1.23 8.84
CA VAL A 212 -12.68 -2.20 9.39
C VAL A 212 -13.15 -2.74 10.73
N ARG A 213 -13.55 -1.86 11.66
CA ARG A 213 -14.02 -2.24 13.00
C ARG A 213 -15.26 -3.14 12.95
N GLU A 214 -16.23 -2.81 12.09
CA GLU A 214 -17.41 -3.66 11.90
C GLU A 214 -17.01 -5.05 11.36
N GLY A 215 -16.03 -5.11 10.45
CA GLY A 215 -15.49 -6.37 9.96
C GLY A 215 -14.81 -7.19 11.08
N ALA A 216 -13.91 -6.57 11.83
CA ALA A 216 -13.22 -7.22 12.94
C ALA A 216 -14.19 -7.76 14.00
N ALA A 217 -15.20 -6.96 14.39
CA ALA A 217 -16.23 -7.36 15.33
C ALA A 217 -17.05 -8.56 14.82
N LYS A 218 -17.43 -8.56 13.54
CA LYS A 218 -18.15 -9.68 12.91
C LYS A 218 -17.33 -10.98 12.91
N ALA A 219 -16.01 -10.89 12.77
CA ALA A 219 -15.10 -12.03 12.79
C ALA A 219 -14.57 -12.38 14.19
N GLY A 220 -14.95 -11.62 15.24
CA GLY A 220 -14.44 -11.80 16.60
C GLY A 220 -12.94 -11.53 16.74
N ARG A 221 -12.37 -10.65 15.90
CA ARG A 221 -10.93 -10.35 15.85
C ARG A 221 -10.61 -9.07 16.61
N ASP A 222 -9.44 -9.05 17.24
CA ASP A 222 -8.82 -7.85 17.79
C ASP A 222 -8.03 -7.08 16.71
N LEU A 223 -7.96 -5.76 16.86
CA LEU A 223 -7.23 -4.86 15.96
C LEU A 223 -5.93 -4.31 16.58
N GLY A 224 -5.51 -4.80 17.74
CA GLY A 224 -4.32 -4.31 18.46
C GLY A 224 -3.03 -4.38 17.64
N SER A 225 -2.90 -5.39 16.78
CA SER A 225 -1.79 -5.56 15.84
C SER A 225 -2.13 -5.18 14.40
N PHE A 226 -3.28 -4.54 14.14
CA PHE A 226 -3.71 -4.21 12.78
C PHE A 226 -2.94 -3.00 12.25
N ASP A 227 -2.21 -3.19 11.16
CA ASP A 227 -1.41 -2.12 10.57
C ASP A 227 -2.21 -1.35 9.51
N LEU A 228 -2.17 -0.02 9.59
CA LEU A 228 -2.65 0.88 8.56
C LEU A 228 -1.45 1.53 7.88
N CYS A 229 -1.21 1.21 6.61
CA CYS A 229 -0.04 1.64 5.85
C CYS A 229 -0.47 2.54 4.69
N MET A 230 -0.10 3.82 4.75
CA MET A 230 -0.51 4.82 3.77
C MET A 230 0.63 5.18 2.82
N LYS A 231 0.33 5.14 1.52
CA LYS A 231 1.14 5.77 0.49
C LYS A 231 0.57 7.15 0.13
N PRO A 232 1.04 8.24 0.75
CA PRO A 232 0.56 9.58 0.41
C PRO A 232 0.97 9.99 -1.00
N LEU A 233 0.17 10.85 -1.62
CA LEU A 233 0.61 11.62 -2.79
C LEU A 233 1.50 12.76 -2.30
N VAL A 234 2.73 12.82 -2.79
CA VAL A 234 3.74 13.79 -2.32
C VAL A 234 4.44 14.46 -3.49
N ALA A 235 4.52 15.79 -3.45
CA ALA A 235 5.43 16.57 -4.27
C ALA A 235 6.52 17.13 -3.35
N SER A 236 7.76 16.72 -3.57
CA SER A 236 8.89 17.20 -2.78
C SER A 236 10.13 17.47 -3.62
N ALA A 237 10.87 18.51 -3.27
CA ALA A 237 12.07 18.90 -3.99
C ALA A 237 13.06 19.63 -3.07
N ARG A 238 14.27 19.91 -3.57
CA ARG A 238 15.29 20.62 -2.79
C ARG A 238 14.94 22.09 -2.58
N ASN A 239 14.28 22.71 -3.55
CA ASN A 239 13.95 24.12 -3.57
C ASN A 239 12.64 24.36 -4.33
N GLU A 240 12.09 25.57 -4.19
CA GLU A 240 10.81 25.97 -4.79
C GLU A 240 10.76 25.85 -6.32
N ALA A 241 11.88 26.16 -7.00
CA ALA A 241 11.94 26.09 -8.46
C ALA A 241 11.80 24.65 -8.97
N GLU A 242 12.39 23.68 -8.27
CA GLU A 242 12.22 22.26 -8.55
C GLU A 242 10.89 21.68 -8.02
N LEU A 243 10.28 22.33 -7.03
CA LEU A 243 9.01 21.90 -6.44
C LEU A 243 7.84 22.20 -7.37
N ALA A 244 7.82 23.39 -7.99
CA ALA A 244 6.74 23.84 -8.87
C ALA A 244 6.30 22.80 -9.93
N PRO A 245 7.20 22.21 -10.76
CA PRO A 245 6.77 21.20 -11.73
C PRO A 245 6.22 19.92 -11.08
N LYS A 246 6.77 19.49 -9.93
CA LYS A 246 6.28 18.30 -9.21
C LYS A 246 4.89 18.50 -8.60
N THR A 247 4.60 19.74 -8.19
CA THR A 247 3.27 20.15 -7.72
C THR A 247 2.23 19.99 -8.84
N GLU A 248 2.59 20.37 -10.07
CA GLU A 248 1.71 20.18 -11.23
C GLU A 248 1.56 18.71 -11.64
N ASP A 249 2.61 17.89 -11.50
CA ASP A 249 2.49 16.43 -11.68
C ASP A 249 1.52 15.80 -10.67
N ALA A 250 1.59 16.21 -9.40
CA ALA A 250 0.64 15.78 -8.38
C ALA A 250 -0.79 16.24 -8.70
N ARG A 251 -0.97 17.48 -9.18
CA ARG A 251 -2.26 18.00 -9.64
C ARG A 251 -2.85 17.17 -10.77
N ALA A 252 -2.04 16.86 -11.79
CA ALA A 252 -2.45 16.01 -12.90
C ALA A 252 -2.82 14.59 -12.44
N ARG A 253 -2.09 14.05 -11.46
CA ARG A 253 -2.39 12.74 -10.88
C ARG A 253 -3.73 12.72 -10.13
N ILE A 254 -4.05 13.76 -9.35
CA ILE A 254 -5.35 13.89 -8.67
C ILE A 254 -6.47 13.97 -9.71
N ALA A 255 -6.30 14.76 -10.76
CA ALA A 255 -7.31 14.88 -11.82
C ALA A 255 -7.56 13.54 -12.53
N PHE A 256 -6.50 12.78 -12.79
CA PHE A 256 -6.62 11.41 -13.31
C PHE A 256 -7.44 10.52 -12.37
N TYR A 257 -7.10 10.52 -11.07
CA TYR A 257 -7.83 9.74 -10.09
C TYR A 257 -9.30 10.14 -9.98
N ALA A 258 -9.62 11.43 -10.07
CA ALA A 258 -11.00 11.92 -10.06
C ALA A 258 -11.82 11.40 -11.24
N SER A 259 -11.18 11.12 -12.39
CA SER A 259 -11.86 10.52 -13.54
C SER A 259 -12.17 9.02 -13.35
N THR A 260 -11.54 8.36 -12.38
CA THR A 260 -11.66 6.92 -12.16
C THR A 260 -12.90 6.57 -11.32
N PRO A 261 -13.87 5.79 -11.84
CA PRO A 261 -15.12 5.51 -11.12
C PRO A 261 -14.95 4.81 -9.77
N ALA A 262 -13.89 4.02 -9.60
CA ALA A 262 -13.61 3.31 -8.36
C ALA A 262 -13.28 4.24 -7.17
N TYR A 263 -12.83 5.47 -7.45
CA TYR A 263 -12.36 6.42 -6.43
C TYR A 263 -13.37 7.51 -6.09
N ALA A 264 -14.50 7.55 -6.81
CA ALA A 264 -15.50 8.60 -6.70
C ALA A 264 -16.00 8.88 -5.28
N ASP A 265 -16.17 7.82 -4.48
CA ASP A 265 -16.72 7.93 -3.12
C ASP A 265 -15.77 8.70 -2.19
N ALA A 266 -14.45 8.59 -2.40
CA ALA A 266 -13.46 9.34 -1.64
C ALA A 266 -13.50 10.85 -1.96
N PHE A 267 -13.71 11.21 -3.23
CA PHE A 267 -13.91 12.60 -3.64
C PHE A 267 -15.28 13.14 -3.17
N ALA A 268 -16.33 12.32 -3.24
CA ALA A 268 -17.68 12.69 -2.81
C ALA A 268 -17.74 12.99 -1.30
N HIS A 269 -16.94 12.29 -0.50
CA HIS A 269 -16.78 12.57 0.94
C HIS A 269 -16.32 14.01 1.22
N LEU A 270 -15.55 14.61 0.29
CA LEU A 270 -15.07 16.00 0.37
C LEU A 270 -15.99 16.99 -0.36
N GLY A 271 -17.15 16.55 -0.85
CA GLY A 271 -18.04 17.40 -1.65
C GLY A 271 -17.56 17.67 -3.08
N LEU A 272 -16.67 16.84 -3.62
CA LEU A 272 -16.05 17.02 -4.94
C LEU A 272 -16.74 16.23 -6.06
N GLN A 273 -18.05 16.01 -5.96
CA GLN A 273 -18.80 15.23 -6.95
C GLN A 273 -18.71 15.86 -8.35
N ASP A 274 -18.83 17.19 -8.44
CA ASP A 274 -18.78 17.92 -9.71
C ASP A 274 -17.40 17.80 -10.39
N LEU A 275 -16.32 17.83 -9.61
CA LEU A 275 -14.97 17.59 -10.11
C LEU A 275 -14.86 16.21 -10.74
N THR A 276 -15.35 15.16 -10.07
CA THR A 276 -15.32 13.80 -10.64
C THR A 276 -16.20 13.68 -11.90
N ALA A 277 -17.32 14.39 -11.97
CA ALA A 277 -18.18 14.40 -13.14
C ALA A 277 -17.48 15.05 -14.34
N GLY A 278 -16.87 16.23 -14.14
CA GLY A 278 -16.08 16.92 -15.16
C GLY A 278 -14.88 16.11 -15.63
N ALA A 279 -14.11 15.55 -14.70
CA ALA A 279 -12.94 14.74 -15.01
C ALA A 279 -13.29 13.48 -15.83
N ARG A 280 -14.44 12.84 -15.54
CA ARG A 280 -14.94 11.71 -16.35
C ARG A 280 -15.33 12.12 -17.77
N GLN A 281 -15.90 13.30 -17.95
CA GLN A 281 -16.25 13.80 -19.28
C GLN A 281 -14.99 14.00 -20.13
N LEU A 282 -13.98 14.68 -19.57
CA LEU A 282 -12.69 14.90 -20.24
C LEU A 282 -11.96 13.58 -20.54
N SER A 283 -11.92 12.65 -19.59
CA SER A 283 -11.29 11.33 -19.80
C SER A 283 -12.00 10.51 -20.90
N LYS A 284 -13.33 10.54 -20.97
CA LYS A 284 -14.08 9.89 -22.06
C LYS A 284 -13.79 10.53 -23.42
N ALA A 285 -13.58 11.84 -23.46
CA ALA A 285 -13.16 12.57 -24.64
C ALA A 285 -11.67 12.40 -24.97
N GLN A 286 -10.91 11.69 -24.11
CA GLN A 286 -9.45 11.55 -24.19
C GLN A 286 -8.70 12.90 -24.13
N ASP A 287 -9.31 13.90 -23.50
CA ASP A 287 -8.72 15.23 -23.30
C ASP A 287 -7.91 15.24 -22.00
N TRP A 288 -6.74 14.60 -22.05
CA TRP A 288 -5.88 14.43 -20.89
C TRP A 288 -5.20 15.73 -20.45
N ASP A 289 -4.93 16.64 -21.39
CA ASP A 289 -4.22 17.89 -21.12
C ASP A 289 -5.10 18.90 -20.38
N ALA A 290 -6.43 18.84 -20.55
CA ALA A 290 -7.38 19.70 -19.84
C ALA A 290 -7.69 19.24 -18.40
N LEU A 291 -7.41 17.98 -18.04
CA LEU A 291 -7.73 17.41 -16.73
C LEU A 291 -7.14 18.18 -15.54
N PRO A 292 -5.83 18.53 -15.52
CA PRO A 292 -5.21 19.16 -14.35
C PRO A 292 -5.87 20.50 -13.98
N ALA A 293 -6.40 21.23 -14.97
CA ALA A 293 -7.06 22.52 -14.76
C ALA A 293 -8.35 22.43 -13.93
N LEU A 294 -8.92 21.23 -13.75
CA LEU A 294 -10.08 21.01 -12.87
C LEU A 294 -9.72 21.01 -11.37
N VAL A 295 -8.43 20.89 -11.03
CA VAL A 295 -7.98 20.75 -9.64
C VAL A 295 -7.39 22.08 -9.18
N SER A 296 -8.14 22.80 -8.34
CA SER A 296 -7.63 24.02 -7.67
C SER A 296 -6.55 23.69 -6.63
N ASP A 297 -5.83 24.70 -6.16
CA ASP A 297 -4.82 24.54 -5.09
C ASP A 297 -5.45 24.02 -3.79
N ASP A 298 -6.64 24.49 -3.43
CA ASP A 298 -7.38 24.00 -2.26
C ASP A 298 -7.71 22.50 -2.37
N VAL A 299 -8.06 22.01 -3.57
CA VAL A 299 -8.29 20.58 -3.80
C VAL A 299 -6.96 19.83 -3.78
N LEU A 300 -5.94 20.36 -4.42
CA LEU A 300 -4.61 19.77 -4.45
C LEU A 300 -4.08 19.51 -3.03
N HIS A 301 -4.17 20.51 -2.14
CA HIS A 301 -3.68 20.40 -0.77
C HIS A 301 -4.48 19.42 0.11
N GLN A 302 -5.70 19.07 -0.25
CA GLN A 302 -6.48 18.03 0.45
C GLN A 302 -5.92 16.62 0.21
N PHE A 303 -5.32 16.36 -0.95
CA PHE A 303 -4.81 15.03 -1.31
C PHE A 303 -3.28 14.94 -1.27
N ALA A 304 -2.57 15.98 -1.72
CA ALA A 304 -1.12 15.99 -1.84
C ALA A 304 -0.44 16.70 -0.67
N ILE A 305 0.72 16.19 -0.25
CA ILE A 305 1.64 16.87 0.65
C ILE A 305 2.70 17.52 -0.23
N ILE A 306 2.88 18.83 -0.08
CA ILE A 306 3.77 19.62 -0.92
C ILE A 306 4.75 20.33 -0.01
N GLY A 307 6.05 20.17 -0.27
CA GLY A 307 7.08 20.84 0.52
C GLY A 307 8.49 20.56 0.05
N THR A 308 9.40 21.46 0.39
CA THR A 308 10.84 21.28 0.21
C THR A 308 11.39 20.25 1.19
N TYR A 309 12.59 19.73 0.94
CA TYR A 309 13.21 18.67 1.75
C TYR A 309 13.38 19.02 3.24
N ASP A 310 13.53 20.31 3.58
CA ASP A 310 13.62 20.81 4.95
C ASP A 310 12.25 20.85 5.67
N THR A 311 11.13 20.77 4.94
CA THR A 311 9.78 20.87 5.52
C THR A 311 8.93 19.61 5.34
N ILE A 312 9.27 18.76 4.37
CA ILE A 312 8.41 17.66 3.94
C ILE A 312 8.24 16.57 5.02
N GLY A 313 9.29 16.27 5.79
CA GLY A 313 9.23 15.27 6.87
C GLY A 313 8.17 15.64 7.91
N LYS A 314 8.21 16.90 8.38
CA LYS A 314 7.21 17.45 9.28
C LYS A 314 5.81 17.46 8.64
N ALA A 315 5.68 17.84 7.38
CA ALA A 315 4.37 17.87 6.70
C ALA A 315 3.73 16.47 6.57
N VAL A 316 4.55 15.43 6.34
CA VAL A 316 4.11 14.02 6.35
C VAL A 316 3.65 13.61 7.75
N ALA A 317 4.47 13.89 8.78
CA ALA A 317 4.14 13.58 10.17
C ALA A 317 2.84 14.26 10.62
N ASP A 318 2.73 15.58 10.42
CA ASP A 318 1.58 16.39 10.81
C ASP A 318 0.26 15.88 10.19
N ARG A 319 0.31 15.32 8.97
CA ARG A 319 -0.87 14.79 8.29
C ARG A 319 -1.27 13.38 8.75
N TRP A 320 -0.30 12.54 9.09
CA TRP A 320 -0.53 11.09 9.17
C TRP A 320 -0.24 10.43 10.51
N ALA A 321 0.61 11.02 11.36
CA ALA A 321 1.12 10.37 12.57
C ALA A 321 0.03 9.90 13.55
N GLY A 322 -1.08 10.64 13.65
CA GLY A 322 -2.20 10.27 14.52
C GLY A 322 -3.19 9.26 13.92
N ILE A 323 -2.97 8.81 12.67
CA ILE A 323 -3.97 8.03 11.92
C ILE A 323 -3.37 6.71 11.45
N VAL A 324 -2.14 6.70 10.94
CA VAL A 324 -1.55 5.55 10.26
C VAL A 324 -0.34 5.03 11.03
N THR A 325 -0.17 3.72 11.06
CA THR A 325 1.01 3.07 11.67
C THR A 325 2.26 3.22 10.80
N HIS A 326 2.09 3.20 9.47
CA HIS A 326 3.15 3.28 8.49
C HIS A 326 2.84 4.35 7.44
N ALA A 327 3.82 5.15 7.07
CA ALA A 327 3.75 6.06 5.94
C ALA A 327 4.86 5.72 4.93
N GLU A 328 4.54 5.76 3.64
CA GLU A 328 5.52 5.55 2.58
C GLU A 328 6.09 6.88 2.07
N PHE A 329 7.41 7.06 2.13
CA PHE A 329 8.09 8.25 1.60
C PHE A 329 9.55 7.98 1.26
N SER A 330 10.07 8.57 0.19
CA SER A 330 11.51 8.70 -0.07
C SER A 330 11.80 9.84 -1.04
N ILE A 331 13.06 10.23 -1.11
CA ILE A 331 13.61 11.10 -2.16
C ILE A 331 14.58 10.28 -3.01
N ALA A 332 14.94 10.79 -4.20
CA ALA A 332 15.96 10.16 -5.02
C ALA A 332 17.32 10.37 -4.34
N VAL A 333 18.15 9.33 -4.30
CA VAL A 333 19.48 9.39 -3.68
C VAL A 333 20.53 9.22 -4.77
N LYS A 334 21.27 10.30 -5.08
CA LYS A 334 22.30 10.31 -6.11
C LYS A 334 23.72 10.37 -5.53
N ASP A 335 23.84 10.93 -4.34
CA ASP A 335 25.10 11.13 -3.64
C ASP A 335 24.91 11.07 -2.11
N ASP A 336 26.01 11.22 -1.36
CA ASP A 336 25.99 11.19 0.09
C ASP A 336 25.21 12.37 0.72
N ALA A 337 25.08 13.50 0.01
CA ALA A 337 24.31 14.63 0.51
C ALA A 337 22.81 14.31 0.46
N ASP A 338 22.32 13.68 -0.60
CA ASP A 338 20.95 13.17 -0.68
C ASP A 338 20.67 12.11 0.38
N ARG A 339 21.65 11.22 0.66
CA ARG A 339 21.53 10.21 1.71
C ARG A 339 21.34 10.84 3.09
N GLU A 340 22.10 11.90 3.40
CA GLU A 340 21.96 12.60 4.68
C GLU A 340 20.63 13.34 4.80
N ILE A 341 20.17 13.98 3.71
CA ILE A 341 18.85 14.61 3.67
C ILE A 341 17.75 13.56 3.89
N LEU A 342 17.83 12.42 3.21
CA LEU A 342 16.86 11.33 3.38
C LEU A 342 16.87 10.81 4.82
N ARG A 343 18.04 10.69 5.45
CA ARG A 343 18.18 10.30 6.85
C ARG A 343 17.52 11.30 7.81
N GLN A 344 17.71 12.60 7.60
CA GLN A 344 17.06 13.62 8.42
C GLN A 344 15.54 13.58 8.26
N ILE A 345 15.03 13.51 7.02
CA ILE A 345 13.58 13.41 6.78
C ILE A 345 13.00 12.13 7.41
N ALA A 346 13.72 11.02 7.31
CA ALA A 346 13.30 9.76 7.92
C ALA A 346 13.19 9.88 9.45
N ALA A 347 14.17 10.53 10.09
CA ALA A 347 14.16 10.80 11.52
C ALA A 347 12.96 11.66 11.94
N ASP A 348 12.65 12.73 11.21
CA ASP A 348 11.51 13.62 11.51
C ASP A 348 10.16 12.87 11.49
N ILE A 349 9.99 11.98 10.50
CA ILE A 349 8.79 11.15 10.35
C ILE A 349 8.73 10.06 11.44
N GLN A 350 9.87 9.45 11.75
CA GLN A 350 9.95 8.33 12.70
C GLN A 350 9.88 8.76 14.17
N ALA A 351 10.13 10.04 14.48
CA ALA A 351 10.04 10.58 15.84
C ALA A 351 8.63 10.53 16.45
N GLN A 352 7.59 10.26 15.65
CA GLN A 352 6.20 10.26 16.09
C GLN A 352 5.83 9.00 16.88
N ASP A 353 5.00 9.12 17.92
CA ASP A 353 4.52 7.95 18.66
C ASP A 353 3.46 7.17 17.88
N GLU A 354 3.75 5.90 17.57
CA GLU A 354 2.83 5.00 16.86
C GLU A 354 1.61 4.62 17.71
N SER A 355 1.69 4.71 19.04
CA SER A 355 0.61 4.32 19.95
C SER A 355 -0.69 5.10 19.70
N ILE A 356 -0.57 6.35 19.23
CA ILE A 356 -1.68 7.24 18.92
C ILE A 356 -2.47 6.72 17.72
N ALA A 357 -1.78 6.38 16.62
CA ALA A 357 -2.41 5.78 15.45
C ALA A 357 -3.11 4.46 15.80
N ARG A 358 -2.48 3.61 16.64
CA ARG A 358 -3.09 2.36 17.10
C ARG A 358 -4.37 2.60 17.90
N GLN A 359 -4.39 3.61 18.77
CA GLN A 359 -5.60 4.00 19.49
C GLN A 359 -6.71 4.48 18.53
N THR A 360 -6.39 5.24 17.49
CA THR A 360 -7.37 5.67 16.48
C THR A 360 -7.94 4.51 15.67
N ILE A 361 -7.13 3.49 15.36
CA ILE A 361 -7.57 2.25 14.69
C ILE A 361 -8.57 1.49 15.58
N ILE A 362 -8.27 1.33 16.87
CA ILE A 362 -9.06 0.52 17.81
C ILE A 362 -10.33 1.26 18.28
N SER A 363 -10.18 2.48 18.80
CA SER A 363 -11.23 3.18 19.54
C SER A 363 -12.17 4.02 18.68
N GLY A 364 -11.72 4.44 17.48
CA GLY A 364 -12.45 5.37 16.62
C GLY A 364 -12.46 6.82 17.10
N GLN A 365 -11.76 7.16 18.20
CA GLN A 365 -11.47 8.55 18.55
C GLN A 365 -10.17 8.96 17.87
N THR A 366 -10.23 10.00 17.03
CA THR A 366 -9.02 10.65 16.51
C THR A 366 -8.42 11.49 17.65
N ILE A 367 -7.30 11.03 18.20
CA ILE A 367 -6.57 11.81 19.20
C ILE A 367 -5.77 12.85 18.43
N THR A 368 -6.19 14.10 18.53
CA THR A 368 -5.46 15.21 17.90
C THR A 368 -4.20 15.43 18.72
N LEU A 369 -3.03 15.33 18.09
CA LEU A 369 -1.78 15.80 18.69
C LEU A 369 -1.95 17.29 19.02
N GLU A 370 -1.92 17.67 20.29
CA GLU A 370 -1.84 19.07 20.67
C GLU A 370 -0.58 19.66 20.01
N LYS A 371 -0.78 20.64 19.11
CA LYS A 371 0.33 21.38 18.51
C LYS A 371 1.11 22.05 19.64
N THR A 372 2.28 21.49 19.97
CA THR A 372 3.21 22.11 20.93
C THR A 372 4.05 23.16 20.23
#